data_AF-I6SAC1-F1
#
_entry.id   AF-I6SAC1-F1
#
_cell.length_a   1.000
_cell.length_b   1.000
_cell.length_c   1.000
_cell.angle_alpha   90.00
_cell.angle_beta   90.00
_cell.angle_gamma   90.00
#
_symmetry.space_group_name_H-M   'P 1'
#
loop_
_entity.id
_entity.type
_entity.pdbx_description
1 polymer ?
#
loop_
_entity_poly.entity_id
_entity_poly.type
_entity_poly.pdbx_seq_one_letter_code
_entity_poly.pdbx_strand_id
1 'polypeptide(L)'
;MKKYELAKEDYEKGLKYREIADKYDVSISTVKSWKSRYWSQEKVATKDATLPNNRGAPDRNKNAVKHGLFANWLPSETLEIMNEVATSKPEDIIWNNIMIQYTAIIRAQKIMYFSGSEDLSKEVSKWSSSDSGSSEEYAIQYAWDKQANFLNAQSRAMSTLSNLIKQFVAIADEQDERRKKLELIDAQIMKIKHSIPDNESISSLITIIDSWSESNVQN
;
A
#
# COMPACT_ATOMS: atom_id res chain seq x y z
N MET A 1 63.14 -5.27 -28.01
CA MET A 1 62.94 -4.61 -26.70
C MET A 1 61.65 -3.83 -26.71
N LYS A 2 60.92 -3.80 -25.61
CA LYS A 2 59.67 -3.03 -25.52
C LYS A 2 59.99 -1.55 -25.31
N LYS A 3 59.13 -0.65 -25.81
CA LYS A 3 59.37 0.81 -25.74
C LYS A 3 59.64 1.32 -24.31
N TYR A 4 58.97 0.74 -23.31
CA TYR A 4 59.14 1.12 -21.91
C TYR A 4 60.47 0.67 -21.27
N GLU A 5 61.16 -0.32 -21.84
CA GLU A 5 62.48 -0.77 -21.36
C GLU A 5 63.56 0.20 -21.85
N LEU A 6 63.51 0.56 -23.14
CA LEU A 6 64.42 1.55 -23.73
C LEU A 6 64.22 2.94 -23.11
N ALA A 7 62.97 3.33 -22.87
CA ALA A 7 62.65 4.58 -22.18
C ALA A 7 63.14 4.60 -20.71
N LYS A 8 63.33 3.43 -20.08
CA LYS A 8 63.93 3.34 -18.73
C LYS A 8 65.42 3.66 -18.78
N GLU A 9 66.15 3.10 -19.75
CA GLU A 9 67.57 3.37 -19.94
C GLU A 9 67.84 4.84 -20.24
N ASP A 10 67.01 5.47 -21.09
CA ASP A 10 67.11 6.90 -21.38
C ASP A 10 66.81 7.75 -20.14
N TYR A 11 65.85 7.34 -19.30
CA TYR A 11 65.59 7.99 -18.03
C TYR A 11 66.77 7.85 -17.04
N GLU A 12 67.39 6.67 -16.96
CA GLU A 12 68.58 6.43 -16.14
C GLU A 12 69.80 7.22 -16.62
N LYS A 13 69.88 7.51 -17.93
CA LYS A 13 70.87 8.42 -18.53
C LYS A 13 70.59 9.90 -18.26
N GLY A 14 69.49 10.23 -17.56
CA GLY A 14 69.17 11.59 -17.11
C GLY A 14 68.24 12.38 -18.02
N LEU A 15 67.65 11.77 -19.06
CA LEU A 15 66.67 12.47 -19.92
C LEU A 15 65.37 12.75 -19.15
N LYS A 16 64.77 13.91 -19.40
CA LYS A 16 63.49 14.28 -18.79
C LYS A 16 62.33 13.58 -19.49
N TYR A 17 61.21 13.37 -18.80
CA TYR A 17 60.03 12.69 -19.37
C TYR A 17 59.47 13.34 -20.64
N ARG A 18 59.68 14.64 -20.81
CA ARG A 18 59.27 15.36 -22.03
C ARG A 18 60.13 14.96 -23.23
N GLU A 19 61.43 14.87 -23.04
CA GLU A 19 62.38 14.45 -24.09
C GLU A 19 62.18 12.98 -24.47
N ILE A 20 61.87 12.13 -23.48
CA ILE A 20 61.52 10.72 -23.71
C ILE A 20 60.18 10.61 -24.46
N ALA A 21 59.20 11.42 -24.09
CA ALA A 21 57.91 11.47 -24.79
C ALA A 21 58.08 11.85 -26.26
N ASP A 22 58.85 12.89 -26.54
CA ASP A 22 59.13 13.36 -27.91
C ASP A 22 59.95 12.32 -28.70
N LYS A 23 60.96 11.67 -28.08
CA LYS A 23 61.80 10.65 -28.73
C LYS A 23 61.04 9.39 -29.14
N TYR A 24 60.06 8.97 -28.34
CA TYR A 24 59.29 7.75 -28.59
C TYR A 24 57.91 8.00 -29.23
N ASP A 25 57.61 9.26 -29.57
CA ASP A 25 56.33 9.74 -30.09
C ASP A 25 55.14 9.26 -29.22
N VAL A 26 55.24 9.52 -27.91
CA VAL A 26 54.20 9.17 -26.93
C VAL A 26 53.89 10.36 -26.04
N SER A 27 52.70 10.38 -25.45
CA SER A 27 52.36 11.43 -24.49
C SER A 27 53.22 11.33 -23.22
N ILE A 28 53.47 12.47 -22.57
CA ILE A 28 54.12 12.54 -21.26
C ILE A 28 53.38 11.68 -20.22
N SER A 29 52.04 11.58 -20.31
CA SER A 29 51.24 10.72 -19.44
C SER A 29 51.55 9.23 -19.63
N THR A 30 51.88 8.80 -20.85
CA THR A 30 52.29 7.43 -21.15
C THR A 30 53.65 7.11 -20.51
N VAL A 31 54.62 8.02 -20.61
CA VAL A 31 55.94 7.87 -19.95
C VAL A 31 55.79 7.79 -18.42
N LYS A 32 54.94 8.65 -17.83
CA LYS A 32 54.62 8.60 -16.39
C LYS A 32 53.98 7.27 -15.99
N SER A 33 53.07 6.73 -16.82
CA SER A 33 52.47 5.42 -16.60
C SER A 33 53.49 4.27 -16.70
N TRP A 34 54.45 4.36 -17.63
CA TRP A 34 55.53 3.36 -17.73
C TRP A 34 56.41 3.35 -16.49
N LYS A 35 56.76 4.53 -15.95
CA LYS A 35 57.46 4.63 -14.66
C LYS A 35 56.71 3.90 -13.55
N SER A 36 55.43 4.22 -13.39
CA SER A 36 54.59 3.67 -12.32
C SER A 36 54.43 2.14 -12.43
N ARG A 37 54.27 1.61 -13.65
CA ARG A 37 53.94 0.20 -13.87
C ARG A 37 55.14 -0.73 -14.04
N TYR A 38 56.24 -0.22 -14.61
CA TYR A 38 57.34 -1.07 -15.07
C TYR A 38 58.71 -0.68 -14.51
N TRP A 39 58.91 0.56 -14.05
CA TRP A 39 60.21 1.01 -13.54
C TRP A 39 60.31 0.93 -12.01
N SER A 40 59.17 0.97 -11.30
CA SER A 40 59.11 0.72 -9.86
C SER A 40 59.12 -0.78 -9.57
N GLN A 41 59.95 -1.23 -8.62
CA GLN A 41 59.92 -2.59 -8.08
C GLN A 41 58.78 -2.80 -7.06
N GLU A 42 58.17 -1.72 -6.57
CA GLU A 42 57.09 -1.78 -5.60
C GLU A 42 55.76 -1.98 -6.33
N LYS A 43 55.25 -3.21 -6.31
CA LYS A 43 53.90 -3.52 -6.80
C LYS A 43 52.90 -2.77 -5.92
N VAL A 44 52.24 -1.75 -6.48
CA VAL A 44 51.15 -0.99 -5.81
C VAL A 44 49.88 -1.84 -5.59
N ALA A 45 49.92 -3.13 -5.89
CA ALA A 45 48.89 -4.07 -5.47
C ALA A 45 49.10 -4.39 -3.98
N THR A 46 48.44 -3.62 -3.12
CA THR A 46 48.22 -4.04 -1.73
C THR A 46 47.53 -5.41 -1.78
N LYS A 47 48.03 -6.39 -1.03
CA LYS A 47 47.35 -7.70 -0.86
C LYS A 47 45.96 -7.53 -0.23
N ASP A 48 45.70 -6.36 0.35
CA ASP A 48 44.41 -5.87 0.84
C ASP A 48 43.71 -4.92 -0.12
N ALA A 49 43.86 -5.10 -1.45
CA ALA A 49 42.85 -4.61 -2.37
C ALA A 49 41.56 -5.37 -2.02
N THR A 50 40.76 -4.76 -1.15
CA THR A 50 39.48 -5.28 -0.69
C THR A 50 38.73 -5.74 -1.94
N LEU A 51 38.42 -7.03 -2.00
CA LEU A 51 37.45 -7.59 -2.94
C LEU A 51 36.33 -6.55 -3.09
N PRO A 52 35.90 -6.17 -4.31
CA PRO A 52 34.74 -5.29 -4.44
C PRO A 52 33.67 -5.93 -3.57
N ASN A 53 33.27 -5.23 -2.51
CA ASN A 53 32.46 -5.79 -1.44
C ASN A 53 31.28 -6.52 -2.09
N ASN A 54 31.38 -7.84 -2.21
CA ASN A 54 30.24 -8.70 -2.46
C ASN A 54 29.46 -8.90 -1.16
N ARG A 55 29.58 -7.91 -0.24
CA ARG A 55 28.53 -7.62 0.72
C ARG A 55 27.36 -7.22 -0.14
N GLY A 56 26.46 -8.18 -0.33
CA GLY A 56 25.07 -7.84 -0.56
C GLY A 56 24.70 -6.67 0.36
N ALA A 57 23.82 -5.82 -0.16
CA ALA A 57 23.18 -4.74 0.57
C ALA A 57 23.03 -5.14 2.07
N PRO A 58 23.52 -4.34 3.05
CA PRO A 58 23.44 -4.67 4.47
C PRO A 58 22.08 -5.25 4.86
N ASP A 59 21.97 -6.13 5.85
CA ASP A 59 20.64 -6.54 6.33
C ASP A 59 19.83 -5.29 6.68
N ARG A 60 18.67 -5.11 6.02
CA ARG A 60 17.81 -3.91 5.97
C ARG A 60 18.16 -2.81 4.95
N ASN A 61 19.12 -3.02 4.06
CA ASN A 61 19.33 -2.11 2.94
C ASN A 61 18.23 -2.33 1.89
N LYS A 62 17.23 -1.48 2.04
CA LYS A 62 16.06 -1.24 1.20
C LYS A 62 16.40 -0.72 -0.22
N ASN A 63 17.58 -0.99 -0.79
CA ASN A 63 17.98 -0.46 -2.11
C ASN A 63 17.30 -1.14 -3.33
N ALA A 64 16.19 -1.82 -3.11
CA ALA A 64 15.24 -2.18 -4.16
C ALA A 64 13.77 -2.17 -3.67
N VAL A 65 13.42 -1.40 -2.62
CA VAL A 65 11.99 -1.10 -2.43
C VAL A 65 11.58 -0.26 -3.63
N LYS A 66 10.75 -0.87 -4.48
CA LYS A 66 10.13 -0.29 -5.67
C LYS A 66 9.14 0.85 -5.35
N HIS A 67 9.31 1.56 -4.23
CA HIS A 67 8.24 2.38 -3.66
C HIS A 67 8.69 3.84 -3.60
N GLY A 68 7.87 4.70 -4.21
CA GLY A 68 8.15 6.12 -4.47
C GLY A 68 8.08 7.01 -3.24
N LEU A 69 7.62 8.25 -3.44
CA LEU A 69 7.66 9.39 -2.51
C LEU A 69 7.29 9.08 -1.03
N PHE A 70 6.43 8.09 -0.79
CA PHE A 70 5.88 7.77 0.54
C PHE A 70 6.45 6.52 1.23
N ALA A 71 7.47 5.88 0.65
CA ALA A 71 7.98 4.59 1.13
C ALA A 71 8.53 4.57 2.58
N ASN A 72 8.90 5.75 3.08
CA ASN A 72 9.43 5.91 4.42
C ASN A 72 8.32 6.07 5.48
N TRP A 73 7.10 6.42 5.07
CA TRP A 73 6.03 6.89 5.96
C TRP A 73 4.86 5.93 6.02
N LEU A 74 4.66 5.13 4.97
CA LEU A 74 3.58 4.15 4.90
C LEU A 74 4.11 2.73 5.13
N PRO A 75 3.33 1.86 5.82
CA PRO A 75 3.59 0.43 5.85
C PRO A 75 3.66 -0.16 4.43
N SER A 76 4.39 -1.26 4.28
CA SER A 76 4.58 -1.90 2.96
C SER A 76 3.27 -2.33 2.30
N GLU A 77 2.34 -2.86 3.08
CA GLU A 77 0.99 -3.23 2.62
C GLU A 77 0.22 -2.01 2.09
N THR A 78 0.25 -0.88 2.79
CA THR A 78 -0.41 0.35 2.37
C THR A 78 0.18 0.91 1.08
N LEU A 79 1.49 0.79 0.88
CA LEU A 79 2.16 1.21 -0.35
C LEU A 79 1.76 0.34 -1.54
N GLU A 80 1.60 -0.96 -1.34
CA GLU A 80 1.15 -1.89 -2.38
C GLU A 80 -0.26 -1.53 -2.85
N ILE A 81 -1.19 -1.34 -1.91
CA ILE A 81 -2.56 -0.91 -2.20
C ILE A 81 -2.57 0.45 -2.92
N MET A 82 -1.80 1.43 -2.43
CA MET A 82 -1.74 2.75 -3.04
C MET A 82 -1.23 2.70 -4.49
N ASN A 83 -0.19 1.90 -4.75
CA ASN A 83 0.34 1.73 -6.09
C ASN A 83 -0.68 1.03 -7.00
N GLU A 84 -1.34 -0.02 -6.52
CA GLU A 84 -2.40 -0.71 -7.26
C GLU A 84 -3.51 0.27 -7.64
N VAL A 85 -4.02 1.05 -6.69
CA VAL A 85 -5.04 2.08 -6.92
C VAL A 85 -4.57 3.14 -7.91
N ALA A 86 -3.33 3.63 -7.80
CA ALA A 86 -2.81 4.66 -8.70
C ALA A 86 -2.62 4.17 -10.15
N THR A 87 -2.39 2.88 -10.36
CA THR A 87 -2.23 2.27 -11.69
C THR A 87 -3.52 1.69 -12.27
N SER A 88 -4.55 1.50 -11.43
CA SER A 88 -5.83 0.93 -11.83
C SER A 88 -6.68 1.97 -12.58
N LYS A 89 -7.55 1.48 -13.46
CA LYS A 89 -8.52 2.37 -14.11
C LYS A 89 -9.63 2.77 -13.12
N PRO A 90 -10.23 3.96 -13.27
CA PRO A 90 -11.30 4.42 -12.38
C PRO A 90 -12.47 3.42 -12.29
N GLU A 91 -12.84 2.76 -13.40
CA GLU A 91 -13.93 1.79 -13.46
C GLU A 91 -13.62 0.55 -12.61
N ASP A 92 -12.36 0.09 -12.63
CA ASP A 92 -11.91 -1.08 -11.89
C ASP A 92 -11.90 -0.82 -10.37
N ILE A 93 -11.54 0.39 -9.95
CA ILE A 93 -11.55 0.80 -8.54
C ILE A 93 -12.98 0.79 -7.99
N ILE A 94 -13.93 1.42 -8.70
CA ILE A 94 -15.32 1.46 -8.26
C ILE A 94 -15.91 0.05 -8.27
N TRP A 95 -15.61 -0.75 -9.30
CA TRP A 95 -16.04 -2.15 -9.36
C TRP A 95 -15.54 -2.97 -8.16
N ASN A 96 -14.26 -2.84 -7.80
CA ASN A 96 -13.70 -3.53 -6.64
C ASN A 96 -14.40 -3.09 -5.34
N ASN A 97 -14.69 -1.80 -5.18
CA ASN A 97 -15.44 -1.28 -4.04
C ASN A 97 -16.87 -1.84 -3.98
N ILE A 98 -17.57 -1.96 -5.12
CA ILE A 98 -18.88 -2.61 -5.22
C ILE A 98 -18.79 -4.05 -4.72
N MET A 99 -17.79 -4.81 -5.19
CA MET A 99 -17.61 -6.21 -4.79
C MET A 99 -17.30 -6.37 -3.31
N ILE A 100 -16.44 -5.53 -2.74
CA ILE A 100 -16.12 -5.52 -1.31
C ILE A 100 -17.39 -5.23 -0.50
N GLN A 101 -18.11 -4.17 -0.85
CA GLN A 101 -19.30 -3.76 -0.12
C GLN A 101 -20.41 -4.81 -0.21
N TYR A 102 -20.63 -5.39 -1.40
CA TYR A 102 -21.59 -6.45 -1.62
C TYR A 102 -21.24 -7.71 -0.81
N THR A 103 -19.97 -8.13 -0.84
CA THR A 103 -19.48 -9.27 -0.07
C THR A 103 -19.63 -9.04 1.43
N ALA A 104 -19.34 -7.83 1.91
CA ALA A 104 -19.52 -7.46 3.31
C ALA A 104 -20.98 -7.56 3.75
N ILE A 105 -21.93 -7.12 2.91
CA ILE A 105 -23.38 -7.24 3.18
C ILE A 105 -23.79 -8.71 3.30
N ILE A 106 -23.39 -9.55 2.34
CA ILE A 106 -23.70 -11.00 2.39
C ILE A 106 -23.10 -11.65 3.63
N ARG A 107 -21.84 -11.33 3.96
CA ARG A 107 -21.16 -11.88 5.13
C ARG A 107 -21.86 -11.44 6.41
N ALA A 108 -22.24 -10.17 6.52
CA ALA A 108 -22.94 -9.62 7.67
C ALA A 108 -24.28 -10.32 7.89
N GLN A 109 -25.05 -10.57 6.83
CA GLN A 109 -26.29 -11.35 6.87
C GLN A 109 -26.07 -12.77 7.42
N LYS A 110 -25.04 -13.47 6.96
CA LYS A 110 -24.72 -14.82 7.45
C LYS A 110 -24.33 -14.84 8.92
N ILE A 111 -23.52 -13.88 9.35
CA ILE A 111 -23.10 -13.76 10.76
C ILE A 111 -24.33 -13.49 11.63
N MET A 112 -25.18 -12.56 11.23
CA MET A 112 -26.38 -12.20 12.00
C MET A 112 -27.37 -13.36 12.13
N TYR A 113 -27.65 -14.06 11.02
CA TYR A 113 -28.53 -15.23 11.04
C TYR A 113 -27.96 -16.36 11.93
N PHE A 114 -26.64 -16.53 11.95
CA PHE A 114 -25.97 -17.54 12.78
C PHE A 114 -25.97 -17.20 14.27
N SER A 115 -25.87 -15.91 14.63
CA SER A 115 -25.82 -15.47 16.03
C SER A 115 -27.16 -15.50 16.77
N GLY A 116 -28.30 -15.63 16.08
CA GLY A 116 -29.61 -15.90 16.69
C GLY A 116 -30.26 -14.74 17.47
N SER A 117 -31.60 -14.71 17.48
CA SER A 117 -32.41 -13.59 17.99
C SER A 117 -32.55 -13.50 19.51
N GLU A 118 -31.94 -14.41 20.27
CA GLU A 118 -32.01 -14.45 21.74
C GLU A 118 -30.64 -14.28 22.41
N ASP A 119 -29.59 -14.04 21.62
CA ASP A 119 -28.23 -13.99 22.12
C ASP A 119 -27.95 -12.68 22.87
N LEU A 120 -27.76 -12.80 24.18
CA LEU A 120 -27.44 -11.70 25.07
C LEU A 120 -25.94 -11.64 25.29
N SER A 121 -25.28 -10.61 24.76
CA SER A 121 -23.85 -10.41 25.02
C SER A 121 -23.66 -9.70 26.34
N LYS A 122 -22.76 -10.24 27.17
CA LYS A 122 -22.30 -9.63 28.41
C LYS A 122 -20.79 -9.47 28.33
N GLU A 123 -20.31 -8.24 28.45
CA GLU A 123 -18.88 -7.95 28.60
C GLU A 123 -18.66 -7.16 29.90
N VAL A 124 -17.60 -7.47 30.63
CA VAL A 124 -17.25 -6.72 31.85
C VAL A 124 -16.78 -5.33 31.41
N SER A 125 -17.58 -4.31 31.70
CA SER A 125 -17.30 -2.94 31.29
C SER A 125 -16.43 -2.21 32.30
N LYS A 126 -16.43 -2.64 33.57
CA LYS A 126 -15.62 -2.02 34.62
C LYS A 126 -15.33 -3.00 35.74
N TRP A 127 -14.05 -3.09 36.11
CA TRP A 127 -13.62 -3.79 37.31
C TRP A 127 -13.07 -2.77 38.30
N SER A 128 -13.51 -2.84 39.55
CA SER A 128 -12.98 -2.02 40.63
C SER A 128 -12.73 -2.87 41.86
N SER A 129 -11.62 -2.63 42.55
CA SER A 129 -11.24 -3.34 43.76
C SER A 129 -10.97 -2.36 44.89
N SER A 130 -11.52 -2.64 46.06
CA SER A 130 -11.38 -1.86 47.30
C SER A 130 -11.05 -2.80 48.47
N ASP A 131 -10.56 -2.25 49.59
CA ASP A 131 -10.27 -3.02 50.81
C ASP A 131 -11.51 -3.77 51.37
N SER A 132 -12.72 -3.34 51.01
CA SER A 132 -13.99 -3.98 51.38
C SER A 132 -14.54 -4.98 50.34
N GLY A 133 -13.81 -5.21 49.24
CA GLY A 133 -14.19 -6.15 48.18
C GLY A 133 -14.06 -5.58 46.76
N SER A 134 -14.20 -6.45 45.76
CA SER A 134 -14.22 -6.11 44.34
C SER A 134 -15.64 -6.06 43.77
N SER A 135 -15.88 -5.14 42.84
CA SER A 135 -17.14 -5.00 42.10
C SER A 135 -16.89 -5.05 40.59
N GLU A 136 -17.74 -5.79 39.89
CA GLU A 136 -17.77 -5.92 38.43
C GLU A 136 -19.07 -5.30 37.89
N GLU A 137 -18.95 -4.35 36.97
CA GLU A 137 -20.06 -3.83 36.17
C GLU A 137 -20.03 -4.50 34.79
N TYR A 138 -21.20 -4.96 34.32
CA TYR A 138 -21.35 -5.61 33.02
C TYR A 138 -22.09 -4.70 32.04
N ALA A 139 -21.53 -4.48 30.85
CA ALA A 139 -22.28 -3.96 29.71
C ALA A 139 -23.09 -5.12 29.10
N ILE A 140 -24.42 -4.96 29.08
CA ILE A 140 -25.34 -5.95 28.53
C ILE A 140 -25.90 -5.40 27.23
N GLN A 141 -25.68 -6.13 26.13
CA GLN A 141 -26.33 -5.82 24.86
C GLN A 141 -27.42 -6.85 24.55
N TYR A 142 -28.66 -6.37 24.54
CA TYR A 142 -29.84 -7.18 24.25
C TYR A 142 -29.92 -7.52 22.75
N ALA A 143 -30.51 -8.68 22.44
CA ALA A 143 -30.64 -9.14 21.06
C ALA A 143 -31.41 -8.16 20.14
N TRP A 144 -32.44 -7.49 20.67
CA TRP A 144 -33.19 -6.48 19.90
C TRP A 144 -32.35 -5.23 19.57
N ASP A 145 -31.44 -4.82 20.45
CA ASP A 145 -30.53 -3.70 20.21
C ASP A 145 -29.46 -4.08 19.17
N LYS A 146 -28.88 -5.29 19.28
CA LYS A 146 -28.00 -5.82 18.24
C LYS A 146 -28.69 -5.86 16.87
N GLN A 147 -29.94 -6.32 16.82
CA GLN A 147 -30.74 -6.37 15.60
C GLN A 147 -30.99 -4.98 15.03
N ALA A 148 -31.40 -4.00 15.85
CA ALA A 148 -31.61 -2.63 15.40
C ALA A 148 -30.31 -2.01 14.86
N ASN A 149 -29.19 -2.16 15.57
CA ASN A 149 -27.88 -1.68 15.13
C ASN A 149 -27.43 -2.34 13.83
N PHE A 150 -27.65 -3.65 13.70
CA PHE A 150 -27.37 -4.39 12.48
C PHE A 150 -28.19 -3.89 11.29
N LEU A 151 -29.50 -3.72 11.44
CA LEU A 151 -30.37 -3.21 10.38
C LEU A 151 -29.99 -1.78 9.97
N ASN A 152 -29.64 -0.93 10.93
CA ASN A 152 -29.16 0.42 10.66
C ASN A 152 -27.84 0.42 9.88
N ALA A 153 -26.87 -0.39 10.30
CA ALA A 153 -25.58 -0.53 9.61
C ALA A 153 -25.77 -1.11 8.20
N GLN A 154 -26.67 -2.09 8.05
CA GLN A 154 -26.98 -2.70 6.77
C GLN A 154 -27.66 -1.71 5.82
N SER A 155 -28.63 -0.91 6.28
CA SER A 155 -29.30 0.10 5.47
C SER A 155 -28.30 1.12 4.90
N ARG A 156 -27.36 1.58 5.75
CA ARG A 156 -26.26 2.47 5.32
C ARG A 156 -25.37 1.80 4.29
N ALA A 157 -24.95 0.55 4.53
CA ALA A 157 -24.15 -0.24 3.60
C ALA A 157 -24.82 -0.42 2.22
N MET A 158 -26.13 -0.66 2.20
CA MET A 158 -26.92 -0.78 0.97
C MET A 158 -27.03 0.57 0.22
N SER A 159 -27.14 1.68 0.95
CA SER A 159 -27.15 3.02 0.36
C SER A 159 -25.81 3.35 -0.30
N THR A 160 -24.70 3.03 0.37
CA THR A 160 -23.35 3.15 -0.21
C THR A 160 -23.21 2.29 -1.45
N LEU A 161 -23.65 1.03 -1.41
CA LEU A 161 -23.60 0.13 -2.57
C LEU A 161 -24.41 0.69 -3.75
N SER A 162 -25.62 1.19 -3.52
CA SER A 162 -26.43 1.83 -4.56
C SER A 162 -25.73 3.03 -5.19
N ASN A 163 -25.07 3.86 -4.39
CA ASN A 163 -24.31 5.00 -4.89
C ASN A 163 -23.09 4.58 -5.71
N LEU A 164 -22.35 3.56 -5.27
CA LEU A 164 -21.22 3.01 -6.03
C LEU A 164 -21.67 2.43 -7.37
N ILE A 165 -22.78 1.71 -7.40
CA ILE A 165 -23.39 1.17 -8.62
C ILE A 165 -23.72 2.31 -9.60
N LYS A 166 -24.36 3.39 -9.11
CA LYS A 166 -24.66 4.58 -9.93
C LYS A 166 -23.38 5.21 -10.50
N GLN A 167 -22.34 5.36 -9.68
CA GLN A 167 -21.06 5.93 -10.13
C GLN A 167 -20.40 5.04 -11.19
N PHE A 168 -20.40 3.72 -10.99
CA PHE A 168 -19.86 2.77 -11.96
C PHE A 168 -20.60 2.86 -13.30
N VAL A 169 -21.93 2.84 -13.29
CA VAL A 169 -22.75 2.95 -14.51
C VAL A 169 -22.54 4.28 -15.25
N ALA A 170 -22.19 5.35 -14.53
CA ALA A 170 -21.90 6.65 -15.14
C ALA A 170 -20.55 6.69 -15.87
N ILE A 171 -19.54 5.92 -15.42
CA ILE A 171 -18.19 5.95 -15.98
C ILE A 171 -17.87 4.76 -16.88
N ALA A 172 -18.51 3.61 -16.66
CA ALA A 172 -18.23 2.39 -17.41
C ALA A 172 -18.88 2.43 -18.79
N ASP A 173 -18.23 1.80 -19.77
CA ASP A 173 -18.79 1.66 -21.11
C ASP A 173 -20.13 0.89 -21.08
N GLU A 174 -21.02 1.20 -22.04
CA GLU A 174 -22.34 0.57 -22.12
C GLU A 174 -22.28 -0.94 -22.39
N GLN A 175 -21.24 -1.39 -23.10
CA GLN A 175 -21.01 -2.80 -23.43
C GLN A 175 -20.18 -3.55 -22.36
N ASP A 176 -19.89 -2.92 -21.23
CA ASP A 176 -19.13 -3.56 -20.16
C ASP A 176 -19.90 -4.76 -19.57
N GLU A 177 -19.29 -5.94 -19.63
CA GLU A 177 -19.87 -7.18 -19.14
C GLU A 177 -20.25 -7.13 -17.64
N ARG A 178 -19.58 -6.26 -16.86
CA ARG A 178 -19.85 -6.06 -15.43
C ARG A 178 -21.23 -5.46 -15.19
N ARG A 179 -21.81 -4.73 -16.15
CA ARG A 179 -23.18 -4.21 -16.03
C ARG A 179 -24.22 -5.33 -15.88
N LYS A 180 -24.05 -6.46 -16.56
CA LYS A 180 -24.91 -7.65 -16.40
C LYS A 180 -24.81 -8.23 -14.98
N LYS A 181 -23.63 -8.17 -14.37
CA LYS A 181 -23.44 -8.61 -12.98
C LYS A 181 -24.14 -7.69 -11.99
N LEU A 182 -24.25 -6.40 -12.28
CA LEU A 182 -24.98 -5.44 -11.45
C LEU A 182 -26.48 -5.79 -11.37
N GLU A 183 -27.09 -6.21 -12.48
CA GLU A 183 -28.48 -6.67 -12.48
C GLU A 183 -28.69 -7.86 -11.52
N LEU A 184 -27.74 -8.81 -11.49
CA LEU A 184 -27.79 -9.95 -10.57
C LEU A 184 -27.63 -9.49 -9.11
N ILE A 185 -26.70 -8.57 -8.85
CA ILE A 185 -26.47 -7.99 -7.53
C ILE A 185 -27.74 -7.26 -7.06
N ASP A 186 -28.36 -6.45 -7.90
CA ASP A 186 -29.60 -5.74 -7.58
C ASP A 186 -30.74 -6.71 -7.26
N ALA A 187 -30.90 -7.78 -8.03
CA ALA A 187 -31.89 -8.83 -7.75
C ALA A 187 -31.63 -9.53 -6.40
N GLN A 188 -30.36 -9.78 -6.06
CA GLN A 188 -29.98 -10.37 -4.77
C GLN A 188 -30.21 -9.39 -3.61
N ILE A 189 -29.91 -8.11 -3.79
CA ILE A 189 -30.20 -7.03 -2.84
C ILE A 189 -31.70 -6.94 -2.57
N MET A 190 -32.52 -7.00 -3.62
CA MET A 190 -33.98 -7.01 -3.47
C MET A 190 -34.42 -8.21 -2.63
N LYS A 191 -33.92 -9.42 -2.90
CA LYS A 191 -34.24 -10.59 -2.07
C LYS A 191 -33.84 -10.39 -0.60
N ILE A 192 -32.68 -9.80 -0.34
CA ILE A 192 -32.22 -9.48 1.01
C ILE A 192 -33.16 -8.48 1.68
N LYS A 193 -33.58 -7.41 0.98
CA LYS A 193 -34.54 -6.44 1.53
C LYS A 193 -35.84 -7.12 1.97
N HIS A 194 -36.40 -8.00 1.13
CA HIS A 194 -37.64 -8.71 1.46
C HIS A 194 -37.48 -9.75 2.58
N SER A 195 -36.26 -10.24 2.83
CA SER A 195 -35.98 -11.18 3.94
C SER A 195 -35.84 -10.49 5.29
N ILE A 196 -35.63 -9.16 5.28
CA ILE A 196 -35.68 -8.33 6.47
C ILE A 196 -37.17 -8.04 6.74
N PRO A 197 -37.73 -8.41 7.90
CA PRO A 197 -39.12 -8.05 8.20
C PRO A 197 -39.25 -6.52 8.18
N ASP A 198 -40.24 -6.02 7.44
CA ASP A 198 -40.59 -4.60 7.38
C ASP A 198 -40.90 -4.11 8.79
N ASN A 199 -39.94 -3.45 9.43
CA ASN A 199 -40.22 -2.64 10.60
C ASN A 199 -40.31 -1.19 10.13
N GLU A 200 -41.47 -0.85 9.55
CA GLU A 200 -41.84 0.53 9.15
C GLU A 200 -41.56 1.57 10.26
N SER A 201 -41.44 1.14 11.52
CA SER A 201 -41.08 2.01 12.65
C SER A 201 -39.65 2.56 12.60
N ILE A 202 -38.67 1.87 12.01
CA ILE A 202 -37.27 2.34 11.98
C ILE A 202 -37.03 3.35 10.84
N SER A 203 -37.74 3.21 9.72
CA SER A 203 -37.67 4.18 8.62
C SER A 203 -38.16 5.58 9.03
N SER A 204 -39.15 5.65 9.92
CA SER A 204 -39.69 6.92 10.43
C SER A 204 -38.75 7.68 11.38
N LEU A 205 -37.76 6.99 11.99
CA LEU A 205 -36.74 7.60 12.84
C LEU A 205 -35.59 8.24 12.06
N ILE A 206 -35.38 7.82 10.81
CA ILE A 206 -34.23 8.25 9.99
C ILE A 206 -34.56 9.50 9.16
N THR A 207 -35.84 9.78 8.87
CA THR A 207 -36.26 10.99 8.14
C THR A 207 -36.04 12.29 8.94
N ILE A 208 -35.70 12.22 10.24
CA ILE A 208 -35.54 13.41 11.10
C ILE A 208 -34.07 13.91 11.16
N ILE A 209 -33.08 13.14 10.71
CA ILE A 209 -31.65 13.51 10.80
C ILE A 209 -31.04 13.63 9.40
N ASP A 210 -31.59 14.50 8.56
CA ASP A 210 -30.88 15.06 7.40
C ASP A 210 -31.28 16.53 7.11
N SER A 211 -31.81 17.24 8.11
CA SER A 211 -32.25 18.64 7.99
C SER A 211 -31.12 19.66 8.18
N TRP A 212 -29.92 19.39 7.67
CA TRP A 212 -28.80 20.35 7.64
C TRP A 212 -28.02 20.33 6.31
N SER A 213 -28.73 20.39 5.18
CA SER A 213 -28.08 20.73 3.90
C SER A 213 -28.81 21.74 3.01
N GLU A 214 -29.92 22.36 3.44
CA GLU A 214 -30.57 23.42 2.65
C GLU A 214 -30.85 24.67 3.48
N SER A 215 -29.79 25.45 3.72
CA SER A 215 -29.93 26.88 3.96
C SER A 215 -28.62 27.59 3.61
N ASN A 216 -28.43 27.86 2.32
CA ASN A 216 -27.87 29.12 1.80
C ASN A 216 -27.80 29.09 0.27
N VAL A 217 -28.96 29.25 -0.38
CA VAL A 217 -29.06 30.08 -1.58
C VAL A 217 -30.42 30.77 -1.52
N GLN A 218 -30.45 32.02 -1.03
CA GLN A 218 -31.35 33.05 -1.55
C GLN A 218 -30.88 34.44 -1.12
N ASN A 219 -30.69 35.27 -2.16
CA ASN A 219 -30.28 36.68 -2.24
C ASN A 219 -28.79 36.99 -2.18
#